data_AF-A0A2V6D5M5-F1
#
_entry.id   AF-A0A2V6D5M5-F1
#
_cell.length_a   1.000
_cell.length_b   1.000
_cell.length_c   1.000
_cell.angle_alpha   90.00
_cell.angle_beta   90.00
_cell.angle_gamma   90.00
#
_symmetry.space_group_name_H-M   'P 1'
#
loop_
_entity.id
_entity.type
_entity.pdbx_description
1 polymer ?
#
loop_
_entity_poly.entity_id
_entity_poly.type
_entity_poly.pdbx_seq_one_letter_code
_entity_poly.pdbx_strand_id
1 'polypeptide(L)'
;MGDRQEMHFFDNEEIFSQPVDYELLHQHFPPMPASTIAGECTPIYIYWKPAIERIWKYNPKIKLLIILRNPVDRAFAHWNMQRFKGREPLDFLDAAKEEKNRTKEAAPLQARRYSYVDRGFYAGQLERVFKFFPREQVKIIKFEEFQDKK
;
A
#
# COMPACT_ATOMS: atom_id res chain seq x y z
N MET A 1 0.14 -16.99 -1.95
CA MET A 1 -0.04 -15.63 -2.52
C MET A 1 -1.12 -15.75 -3.58
N GLY A 2 -1.90 -14.71 -3.84
CA GLY A 2 -2.90 -14.74 -4.92
C GLY A 2 -2.26 -14.89 -6.30
N ASP A 3 -3.07 -15.09 -7.33
CA ASP A 3 -2.64 -15.25 -8.74
C ASP A 3 -2.11 -13.95 -9.39
N ARG A 4 -2.28 -12.80 -8.73
CA ARG A 4 -1.76 -11.50 -9.15
C ARG A 4 -0.76 -10.94 -8.14
N GLN A 5 0.15 -10.11 -8.67
CA GLN A 5 1.19 -9.45 -7.88
C GLN A 5 0.62 -8.44 -6.88
N GLU A 6 -0.35 -7.62 -7.29
CA GLU A 6 -1.06 -6.64 -6.47
C GLU A 6 -2.55 -6.69 -6.83
N MET A 7 -3.45 -6.80 -5.84
CA MET A 7 -4.90 -6.92 -6.08
C MET A 7 -5.62 -5.58 -6.17
N HIS A 8 -5.09 -4.54 -5.51
CA HIS A 8 -5.73 -3.22 -5.41
C HIS A 8 -7.18 -3.24 -4.93
N PHE A 9 -7.57 -4.23 -4.12
CA PHE A 9 -8.97 -4.43 -3.73
C PHE A 9 -9.43 -3.34 -2.76
N PHE A 10 -8.82 -3.27 -1.57
CA PHE A 10 -9.15 -2.27 -0.53
C PHE A 10 -8.79 -0.82 -0.95
N ASP A 11 -7.99 -0.75 -2.01
CA ASP A 11 -7.63 0.35 -2.89
C ASP A 11 -8.70 1.12 -3.65
N ASN A 12 -9.70 0.37 -4.08
CA ASN A 12 -10.47 0.71 -5.26
C ASN A 12 -11.80 1.34 -4.86
N GLU A 13 -11.95 2.63 -5.15
CA GLU A 13 -13.15 3.37 -4.80
C GLU A 13 -14.40 2.88 -5.55
N GLU A 14 -14.24 2.33 -6.76
CA GLU A 14 -15.37 1.81 -7.53
C GLU A 14 -15.96 0.57 -6.84
N ILE A 15 -15.11 -0.36 -6.40
CA ILE A 15 -15.52 -1.57 -5.66
C ILE A 15 -16.24 -1.19 -4.36
N PHE A 16 -15.77 -0.15 -3.68
CA PHE A 16 -16.32 0.31 -2.40
C PHE A 16 -17.38 1.41 -2.52
N SER A 17 -17.81 1.77 -3.74
CA SER A 17 -18.89 2.74 -3.99
C SER A 17 -20.28 2.16 -3.75
N GLN A 18 -20.38 0.84 -3.66
CA GLN A 18 -21.59 0.05 -3.45
C GLN A 18 -21.35 -0.95 -2.30
N PRO A 19 -22.37 -1.70 -1.84
CA PRO A 19 -22.12 -2.84 -0.97
C PRO A 19 -21.06 -3.76 -1.59
N VAL A 20 -19.98 -3.97 -0.84
CA VAL A 20 -18.80 -4.68 -1.36
C VAL A 20 -19.08 -6.17 -1.50
N ASP A 21 -18.82 -6.71 -2.68
CA ASP A 21 -18.75 -8.14 -2.92
C ASP A 21 -17.31 -8.62 -2.73
N TYR A 22 -17.08 -9.40 -1.68
CA TYR A 22 -15.75 -9.96 -1.39
C TYR A 22 -15.39 -11.15 -2.26
N GLU A 23 -16.31 -11.73 -3.02
CA GLU A 23 -15.99 -12.81 -3.96
C GLU A 23 -15.02 -12.33 -5.04
N LEU A 24 -15.10 -11.05 -5.41
CA LEU A 24 -14.14 -10.38 -6.29
C LEU A 24 -12.69 -10.47 -5.78
N LEU A 25 -12.49 -10.55 -4.45
CA LEU A 25 -11.20 -10.81 -3.81
C LEU A 25 -10.94 -12.32 -3.68
N HIS A 26 -11.93 -13.11 -3.25
CA HIS A 26 -11.79 -14.53 -2.94
C HIS A 26 -11.45 -15.38 -4.17
N GLN A 27 -11.97 -15.05 -5.35
CA GLN A 27 -11.69 -15.75 -6.60
C GLN A 27 -10.18 -15.82 -6.95
N HIS A 28 -9.36 -14.92 -6.39
CA HIS A 28 -7.92 -14.89 -6.58
C HIS A 28 -7.15 -15.89 -5.70
N PHE A 29 -7.85 -16.60 -4.81
CA PHE A 29 -7.29 -17.60 -3.91
C PHE A 29 -7.88 -18.98 -4.26
N PRO A 30 -7.11 -19.87 -4.92
CA PRO A 30 -7.61 -21.21 -5.20
C PRO A 30 -7.89 -21.98 -3.90
N PRO A 31 -8.71 -23.06 -3.95
CA PRO A 31 -8.90 -23.93 -2.80
C PRO A 31 -7.56 -24.38 -2.21
N MET A 32 -7.36 -24.10 -0.92
CA MET A 32 -6.11 -24.40 -0.21
C MET A 32 -6.39 -25.32 0.98
N PRO A 33 -5.44 -26.19 1.37
CA PRO A 33 -5.53 -26.95 2.62
C PRO A 33 -5.71 -26.02 3.83
N ALA A 34 -6.47 -26.47 4.83
CA ALA A 34 -6.76 -25.69 6.05
C ALA A 34 -5.50 -25.25 6.82
N SER A 35 -4.36 -25.91 6.61
CA SER A 35 -3.06 -25.56 7.20
C SER A 35 -2.34 -24.42 6.46
N THR A 36 -2.89 -23.91 5.36
CA THR A 36 -2.23 -22.92 4.49
C THR A 36 -2.72 -21.52 4.82
N ILE A 37 -1.77 -20.59 4.97
CA ILE A 37 -2.09 -19.17 5.14
C ILE A 37 -2.06 -18.49 3.77
N ALA A 38 -3.20 -17.91 3.39
CA ALA A 38 -3.30 -17.03 2.24
C ALA A 38 -2.89 -15.60 2.61
N GLY A 39 -2.24 -14.91 1.69
CA GLY A 39 -1.82 -13.52 1.88
C GLY A 39 -1.88 -12.76 0.56
N GLU A 40 -2.13 -11.46 0.70
CA GLU A 40 -2.21 -10.49 -0.39
C GLU A 40 -1.22 -9.35 -0.09
N CYS A 41 -0.62 -8.79 -1.14
CA CYS A 41 0.39 -7.75 -1.00
C CYS A 41 0.11 -6.61 -1.98
N THR A 42 -0.51 -5.54 -1.49
CA THR A 42 -0.68 -4.30 -2.25
C THR A 42 -0.04 -3.14 -1.46
N PRO A 43 1.13 -2.63 -1.88
CA PRO A 43 1.94 -1.70 -1.07
C PRO A 43 1.27 -0.38 -0.70
N ILE A 44 0.25 0.05 -1.46
CA ILE A 44 -0.42 1.35 -1.24
C ILE A 44 -1.42 1.32 -0.07
N TYR A 45 -1.85 0.18 0.45
CA TYR A 45 -2.93 0.12 1.46
C TYR A 45 -2.70 0.95 2.72
N ILE A 46 -1.50 0.96 3.31
CA ILE A 46 -1.25 1.76 4.51
C ILE A 46 -1.28 3.27 4.23
N TYR A 47 -1.04 3.66 2.97
CA TYR A 47 -1.07 5.03 2.51
C TYR A 47 -2.47 5.48 2.07
N TRP A 48 -3.27 4.57 1.52
CA TRP A 48 -4.65 4.83 1.11
C TRP A 48 -5.55 4.96 2.33
N LYS A 49 -6.07 6.16 2.59
CA LYS A 49 -6.73 6.52 3.86
C LYS A 49 -7.86 5.54 4.22
N PRO A 50 -8.78 5.17 3.30
CA PRO A 50 -9.86 4.24 3.60
C PRO A 50 -9.44 2.77 3.73
N ALA A 51 -8.31 2.35 3.15
CA ALA A 51 -8.02 0.93 2.95
C ALA A 51 -7.89 0.16 4.27
N ILE A 52 -7.25 0.73 5.30
CA ILE A 52 -7.10 0.07 6.61
C ILE A 52 -8.46 -0.21 7.27
N GLU A 53 -9.38 0.74 7.22
CA GLU A 53 -10.73 0.53 7.76
C GLU A 53 -11.48 -0.55 6.97
N ARG A 54 -11.33 -0.55 5.63
CA ARG A 54 -11.94 -1.57 4.76
C ARG A 54 -11.39 -2.97 5.07
N ILE A 55 -10.08 -3.10 5.28
CA ILE A 55 -9.44 -4.36 5.68
C ILE A 55 -9.96 -4.83 7.04
N TRP A 56 -10.11 -3.90 7.99
CA TRP A 56 -10.65 -4.21 9.31
C TRP A 56 -12.11 -4.69 9.26
N LYS A 57 -12.96 -4.02 8.46
CA LYS A 57 -14.36 -4.43 8.22
C LYS A 57 -14.45 -5.80 7.55
N TYR A 58 -13.51 -6.11 6.65
CA TYR A 58 -13.44 -7.41 6.00
C TYR A 58 -13.06 -8.53 6.97
N ASN A 59 -11.97 -8.35 7.73
CA ASN A 59 -11.53 -9.33 8.71
C ASN A 59 -10.77 -8.65 9.87
N PRO A 60 -11.43 -8.40 11.01
CA PRO A 60 -10.78 -7.73 12.14
C PRO A 60 -9.69 -8.57 12.80
N LYS A 61 -9.61 -9.89 12.52
CA LYS A 61 -8.61 -10.81 13.05
C LYS A 61 -7.40 -11.01 12.12
N ILE A 62 -7.38 -10.38 10.95
CA ILE A 62 -6.28 -10.52 9.98
C ILE A 62 -4.95 -10.04 10.59
N LYS A 63 -3.84 -10.64 10.16
CA LYS A 63 -2.49 -10.21 10.53
C LYS A 63 -1.92 -9.31 9.44
N LEU A 64 -1.29 -8.21 9.83
CA LEU A 64 -0.66 -7.25 8.93
C LEU A 64 0.85 -7.37 8.99
N LEU A 65 1.48 -7.47 7.83
CA LEU A 65 2.92 -7.37 7.65
C LEU A 65 3.22 -6.06 6.92
N ILE A 66 3.95 -5.16 7.57
CA ILE A 66 4.29 -3.85 7.02
C ILE A 66 5.80 -3.76 6.87
N ILE A 67 6.25 -3.54 5.65
CA ILE A 67 7.67 -3.34 5.36
C ILE A 67 7.89 -1.85 5.09
N LEU A 68 8.77 -1.23 5.88
CA LEU A 68 9.14 0.18 5.74
C LEU A 68 10.59 0.28 5.27
N ARG A 69 10.88 1.24 4.41
CA ARG A 69 12.24 1.53 3.92
C ARG A 69 12.60 2.95 4.33
N ASN A 70 13.89 3.30 4.34
CA ASN A 70 14.30 4.70 4.38
C ASN A 70 13.42 5.55 3.42
N PRO A 71 12.75 6.61 3.92
CA PRO A 71 11.76 7.35 3.14
C PRO A 71 12.35 8.02 1.90
N VAL A 72 13.63 8.41 1.94
CA VAL A 72 14.35 8.99 0.78
C VAL A 72 14.55 7.93 -0.29
N ASP A 73 15.07 6.76 0.09
CA ASP A 73 15.30 5.67 -0.86
C ASP A 73 13.99 5.12 -1.43
N ARG A 74 12.93 5.10 -0.62
CA ARG A 74 11.57 4.73 -1.05
C ARG A 74 11.03 5.73 -2.08
N ALA A 75 11.22 7.03 -1.85
CA ALA A 75 10.84 8.08 -2.78
C ALA A 75 11.56 7.92 -4.12
N PHE A 76 12.88 7.74 -4.07
CA PHE A 76 13.72 7.55 -5.25
C PHE A 76 13.35 6.28 -6.02
N ALA A 77 13.13 5.16 -5.33
CA ALA A 77 12.68 3.92 -5.95
C ALA A 77 11.32 4.06 -6.64
N HIS A 78 10.37 4.78 -6.03
CA HIS A 78 9.07 5.06 -6.64
C HIS A 78 9.23 5.91 -7.91
N TRP A 79 10.00 7.00 -7.84
CA TRP A 79 10.33 7.84 -8.99
C TRP A 79 10.99 7.02 -10.12
N ASN A 80 12.00 6.21 -9.79
CA ASN A 80 12.70 5.38 -10.77
C ASN A 80 11.77 4.37 -11.46
N MET A 81 10.83 3.78 -10.71
CA MET A 81 9.79 2.93 -11.31
C MET A 81 8.92 3.72 -12.30
N GLN A 82 8.53 4.96 -11.99
CA GLN A 82 7.73 5.78 -12.93
C GLN A 82 8.56 6.21 -14.15
N ARG A 83 9.86 6.50 -14.00
CA ARG A 83 10.80 6.74 -15.10
C ARG A 83 10.92 5.54 -16.02
N PHE A 84 11.17 4.36 -15.45
CA PHE A 84 11.26 3.11 -16.20
C PHE A 84 9.97 2.80 -16.98
N LYS A 85 8.80 3.15 -16.42
CA LYS A 85 7.50 3.02 -17.09
C LYS A 85 7.20 4.13 -18.10
N GLY A 86 8.10 5.09 -18.32
CA GLY A 86 7.92 6.22 -19.24
C GLY A 86 6.88 7.24 -18.77
N ARG A 87 6.56 7.29 -17.47
CA ARG A 87 5.46 8.08 -16.89
C ARG A 87 5.91 9.31 -16.10
N GLU A 88 7.21 9.45 -15.90
CA GLU A 88 7.78 10.58 -15.20
C GLU A 88 8.72 11.31 -16.15
N PRO A 89 8.42 12.55 -16.57
CA PRO A 89 9.32 13.32 -17.42
C PRO A 89 10.42 14.04 -16.64
N LEU A 90 10.23 14.29 -15.33
CA LEU A 90 11.14 15.11 -14.53
C LEU A 90 12.22 14.29 -13.85
N ASP A 91 13.36 14.93 -13.58
CA ASP A 91 14.39 14.38 -12.69
C ASP A 91 13.89 14.37 -11.23
N PHE A 92 14.53 13.56 -10.38
CA PHE A 92 14.01 13.23 -9.06
C PHE A 92 13.71 14.46 -8.19
N LEU A 93 14.65 15.42 -8.10
CA LEU A 93 14.46 16.61 -7.28
C LEU A 93 13.33 17.50 -7.79
N ASP A 94 13.18 17.63 -9.11
CA ASP A 94 12.12 18.44 -9.70
C ASP A 94 10.76 17.75 -9.59
N ALA A 95 10.72 16.42 -9.76
CA ALA A 95 9.54 15.61 -9.48
C ALA A 95 9.08 15.75 -8.02
N ALA A 96 10.00 15.73 -7.07
CA ALA A 96 9.71 15.90 -5.64
C ALA A 96 9.21 17.30 -5.30
N LYS A 97 9.76 18.36 -5.92
CA LYS A 97 9.27 19.74 -5.76
C LYS A 97 7.87 19.92 -6.34
N GLU A 98 7.63 19.33 -7.51
CA GLU A 98 6.38 19.47 -8.26
C GLU A 98 5.27 18.53 -7.77
N GLU A 99 5.59 17.57 -6.90
CA GLU A 99 4.65 16.61 -6.31
C GLU A 99 3.41 17.31 -5.76
N LYS A 100 3.57 18.35 -4.93
CA LYS A 100 2.43 19.03 -4.31
C LYS A 100 1.46 19.60 -5.35
N ASN A 101 1.95 20.06 -6.50
CA ASN A 101 1.12 20.57 -7.59
C ASN A 101 0.44 19.44 -8.37
N ARG A 102 1.20 18.40 -8.72
CA ARG A 102 0.73 17.24 -9.50
C ARG A 102 -0.23 16.31 -8.75
N THR A 103 -0.34 16.48 -7.43
CA THR A 103 -1.20 15.67 -6.57
C THR A 103 -2.47 16.38 -6.11
N LYS A 104 -2.65 17.67 -6.46
CA LYS A 104 -3.82 18.47 -6.03
C LYS A 104 -5.14 17.85 -6.47
N GLU A 105 -5.21 17.37 -7.71
CA GLU A 105 -6.43 16.79 -8.29
C GLU A 105 -6.80 15.44 -7.68
N ALA A 106 -5.89 14.80 -6.94
CA ALA A 106 -6.20 13.56 -6.24
C ALA A 106 -7.07 13.79 -5.00
N ALA A 107 -7.18 15.03 -4.51
CA ALA A 107 -8.01 15.35 -3.35
C ALA A 107 -9.49 14.98 -3.58
N PRO A 108 -10.21 14.45 -2.57
CA PRO A 108 -9.78 14.26 -1.18
C PRO A 108 -8.94 12.99 -0.93
N LEU A 109 -8.74 12.16 -1.95
CA LEU A 109 -7.98 10.91 -1.90
C LEU A 109 -6.47 11.18 -2.02
N GLN A 110 -5.69 10.10 -2.10
CA GLN A 110 -4.25 10.16 -2.29
C GLN A 110 -3.86 10.07 -3.76
N ALA A 111 -2.76 10.74 -4.12
CA ALA A 111 -2.20 10.53 -5.44
C ALA A 111 -1.49 9.17 -5.52
N ARG A 112 -1.87 8.35 -6.49
CA ARG A 112 -1.28 7.02 -6.69
C ARG A 112 0.13 7.08 -7.28
N ARG A 113 0.33 7.99 -8.24
CA ARG A 113 1.49 7.99 -9.14
C ARG A 113 2.62 8.90 -8.67
N TYR A 114 2.29 10.08 -8.16
CA TYR A 114 3.27 11.15 -7.94
C TYR A 114 3.55 11.42 -6.46
N SER A 115 3.06 10.58 -5.54
CA SER A 115 3.36 10.62 -4.11
C SER A 115 4.74 10.02 -3.80
N TYR A 116 5.80 10.72 -4.18
CA TYR A 116 7.20 10.33 -3.94
C TYR A 116 7.64 10.70 -2.52
N VAL A 117 7.31 11.87 -2.01
CA VAL A 117 7.66 12.28 -0.65
C VAL A 117 6.54 11.93 0.31
N ASP A 118 5.28 12.22 -0.06
CA ASP A 118 4.13 12.12 0.84
C ASP A 118 3.92 10.69 1.41
N ARG A 119 4.10 9.67 0.56
CA ARG A 119 3.99 8.27 1.01
C ARG A 119 5.12 7.85 1.98
N GLY A 120 6.19 8.64 2.11
CA GLY A 120 7.24 8.45 3.11
C GLY A 120 6.89 8.91 4.53
N PHE A 121 5.80 9.66 4.71
CA PHE A 121 5.33 10.08 6.04
C PHE A 121 4.60 8.93 6.75
N TYR A 122 5.36 7.97 7.29
CA TYR A 122 4.82 6.75 7.87
C TYR A 122 4.07 6.94 9.19
N ALA A 123 4.41 7.96 9.99
CA ALA A 123 3.81 8.17 11.31
C ALA A 123 2.27 8.21 11.24
N GLY A 124 1.70 9.10 10.42
CA GLY A 124 0.25 9.21 10.25
C GLY A 124 -0.42 7.99 9.58
N GLN A 125 0.34 7.22 8.79
CA GLN A 125 -0.13 5.96 8.20
C GLN A 125 -0.22 4.87 9.27
N LEU A 126 0.81 4.72 10.11
CA LEU A 126 0.88 3.76 11.20
C LEU A 126 -0.11 4.10 12.32
N GLU A 127 -0.29 5.37 12.66
CA GLU A 127 -1.33 5.80 13.59
C GLU A 127 -2.72 5.32 13.13
N ARG A 128 -3.01 5.37 11.83
CA ARG A 128 -4.26 4.85 11.28
C ARG A 128 -4.36 3.34 11.40
N VAL A 129 -3.27 2.61 11.13
CA VAL A 129 -3.21 1.16 11.34
C VAL A 129 -3.55 0.82 12.79
N PHE A 130 -2.90 1.46 13.76
CA PHE A 130 -3.08 1.16 15.17
C PHE A 130 -4.41 1.65 15.77
N LYS A 131 -5.19 2.47 15.05
CA LYS A 131 -6.58 2.77 15.42
C LYS A 131 -7.51 1.57 15.24
N PHE A 132 -7.21 0.68 14.28
CA PHE A 132 -8.07 -0.46 13.94
C PHE A 132 -7.49 -1.80 14.38
N PHE A 133 -6.16 -1.94 14.39
CA PHE A 133 -5.49 -3.19 14.69
C PHE A 133 -4.60 -3.07 15.93
N PRO A 134 -4.73 -3.98 16.90
CA PRO A 134 -3.85 -4.02 18.06
C PRO A 134 -2.43 -4.45 17.66
N ARG A 135 -1.43 -4.12 18.49
CA ARG A 135 0.00 -4.30 18.16
C ARG A 135 0.36 -5.75 17.86
N GLU A 136 -0.32 -6.71 18.48
CA GLU A 136 -0.10 -8.15 18.32
C GLU A 136 -0.58 -8.67 16.96
N GLN A 137 -1.33 -7.87 16.20
CA GLN A 137 -1.74 -8.18 14.82
C GLN A 137 -0.81 -7.55 13.77
N VAL A 138 0.11 -6.67 14.16
CA VAL A 138 0.92 -5.88 13.22
C VAL A 138 2.40 -6.17 13.42
N LYS A 139 3.04 -6.74 12.40
CA LYS A 139 4.49 -6.88 12.34
C LYS A 139 5.06 -5.82 11.40
N ILE A 140 5.88 -4.93 11.95
CA ILE A 140 6.65 -3.95 11.17
C ILE A 140 8.07 -4.46 11.01
N ILE A 141 8.61 -4.41 9.79
CA ILE A 141 9.98 -4.82 9.46
C ILE A 141 10.65 -3.71 8.65
N LYS A 142 11.92 -3.42 8.93
CA LYS A 142 12.72 -2.53 8.09
C LYS A 142 13.19 -3.29 6.86
N PHE A 143 13.04 -2.70 5.69
CA PHE A 143 13.46 -3.29 4.42
C PHE A 143 14.96 -3.61 4.41
N GLU A 144 15.76 -2.77 5.06
CA GLU A 144 17.21 -2.88 5.17
C GLU A 144 17.64 -4.18 5.88
N GLU A 145 16.82 -4.71 6.81
CA GLU A 145 17.09 -5.99 7.51
C GLU A 145 17.07 -7.20 6.56
N PHE A 146 16.53 -7.06 5.35
CA PHE A 146 16.58 -8.09 4.31
C PHE A 146 17.80 -7.95 3.39
N GLN A 147 18.40 -6.76 3.28
CA GLN A 147 19.54 -6.52 2.39
C GLN A 147 20.86 -7.03 2.99
N ASP A 148 20.95 -7.04 4.32
CA ASP A 148 22.17 -7.42 5.05
C ASP A 148 22.32 -8.94 5.24
N LYS A 149 21.39 -9.74 4.73
CA LYS A 149 21.50 -11.20 4.68
C LYS A 149 22.03 -11.64 3.32
N LYS A 150 23.33 -11.44 3.11
CA LYS A 150 24.12 -12.18 2.11
C LYS A 150 24.80 -13.38 2.76
#